data_AF-A0A8S3C0Q8-F1
#
_entry.id   AF-A0A8S3C0Q8-F1
#
_cell.length_a   1.000
_cell.length_b   1.000
_cell.length_c   1.000
_cell.angle_alpha   90.00
_cell.angle_beta   90.00
_cell.angle_gamma   90.00
#
_symmetry.space_group_name_H-M   'P 1'
#
loop_
_entity.id
_entity.type
_entity.pdbx_description
1 polymer ?
#
loop_
_entity_poly.entity_id
_entity_poly.type
_entity_poly.pdbx_seq_one_letter_code
_entity_poly.pdbx_strand_id
1 'polypeptide(L)'
;QLFIFTILGFNISNFTAKNNLFVSNALINYWRFEVVYSSSLQNGSSAIDFEINQPPQNGSCSINPQNGTTTTLFNILCSNWQDSDGVQGYSFQSWTVDYTQQMILAYSPVSTVQLRLPTGADNTSLLHIVVRIRDTLHCITEYNLSSVIVVADSELIDSLVDNLQTSTTGLTNHPLVQVLNSGNQNAISQVINSLSQEFNKINLESIQTIVANGIPTSNIVVSPLDSQYQPGSSTSFNASVLTEYNEQLNIYANVRDYLMTFTTDLIPTNGDSIALQATALTQLTQSPNQLTRTASMLGSEKCYQLASTLSSIATSVPYEDVQIAATQIAQCTSNVLSAINGPLQQRTNVLDLDFSRANTLPSDYDTDLESVWSNPNLFADGNDFSWETIEKNRNIYYQKQAANEICTEVEQTISLISSALNIHLNLDQSLTINTSSIFMSMETISVDSLSNKSVEQIGEARIQMPSNLQFSATNSSSLSVQ
;
A
#
# COMPACT_ATOMS: atom_id res chain seq x y z
N GLN A 1 -24.23 -34.17 -10.21
CA GLN A 1 -23.30 -35.30 -9.95
C GLN A 1 -23.25 -35.54 -8.45
N LEU A 2 -23.19 -36.79 -8.00
CA LEU A 2 -23.07 -37.12 -6.58
C LEU A 2 -21.60 -37.47 -6.28
N PHE A 3 -20.94 -36.67 -5.45
CA PHE A 3 -19.60 -36.97 -4.94
C PHE A 3 -19.73 -37.42 -3.50
N ILE A 4 -19.30 -38.65 -3.19
CA ILE A 4 -19.35 -39.21 -1.84
C ILE A 4 -17.92 -39.23 -1.29
N PHE A 5 -17.69 -38.51 -0.19
CA PHE A 5 -16.46 -38.58 0.60
C PHE A 5 -16.79 -39.15 1.97
N THR A 6 -16.11 -40.24 2.37
CA THR A 6 -16.27 -40.84 3.70
C THR A 6 -15.17 -40.31 4.61
N ILE A 7 -15.55 -39.60 5.67
CA ILE A 7 -14.62 -39.08 6.68
C ILE A 7 -14.98 -39.73 8.03
N LEU A 8 -14.02 -40.37 8.67
CA LEU A 8 -14.14 -40.95 10.00
C LEU A 8 -13.44 -40.03 11.00
N GLY A 9 -14.18 -39.36 11.88
CA GLY A 9 -13.61 -38.49 12.91
C GLY A 9 -14.50 -38.41 14.15
N PHE A 10 -13.90 -38.43 15.34
CA PHE A 10 -14.61 -38.45 16.63
C PHE A 10 -14.98 -37.05 17.16
N ASN A 11 -14.46 -35.96 16.58
CA ASN A 11 -14.78 -34.56 16.91
C ASN A 11 -14.28 -33.61 15.79
N ILE A 12 -15.05 -33.46 14.71
CA ILE A 12 -14.75 -32.47 13.65
C ILE A 12 -15.87 -31.42 13.66
N SER A 13 -15.54 -30.17 13.95
CA SER A 13 -16.49 -29.05 13.92
C SER A 13 -16.44 -28.23 12.62
N ASN A 14 -15.35 -28.36 11.85
CA ASN A 14 -15.10 -27.54 10.66
C ASN A 14 -14.97 -28.44 9.43
N PHE A 15 -15.68 -28.09 8.37
CA PHE A 15 -15.57 -28.71 7.05
C PHE A 15 -15.01 -27.69 6.07
N THR A 16 -13.94 -28.06 5.35
CA THR A 16 -13.30 -27.20 4.36
C THR A 16 -13.41 -27.85 2.99
N ALA A 17 -13.95 -27.11 2.02
CA ALA A 17 -13.94 -27.48 0.61
C ALA A 17 -13.01 -26.54 -0.16
N LYS A 18 -12.19 -27.10 -1.07
CA LYS A 18 -11.32 -26.29 -1.92
C LYS A 18 -12.15 -25.62 -3.02
N ASN A 19 -11.87 -24.34 -3.29
CA ASN A 19 -12.53 -23.55 -4.34
C ASN A 19 -12.56 -24.27 -5.70
N ASN A 20 -11.50 -25.00 -6.05
CA ASN A 20 -11.39 -25.76 -7.30
C ASN A 20 -12.58 -26.71 -7.54
N LEU A 21 -13.23 -27.22 -6.50
CA LEU A 21 -14.44 -28.04 -6.63
C LEU A 21 -15.57 -27.28 -7.32
N PHE A 22 -15.80 -26.03 -6.92
CA PHE A 22 -16.86 -25.17 -7.45
C PHE A 22 -16.49 -24.65 -8.84
N VAL A 23 -15.24 -24.21 -9.04
CA VAL A 23 -14.75 -23.74 -10.34
C VAL A 23 -14.84 -24.84 -11.41
N SER A 24 -14.49 -26.09 -11.06
CA SER A 24 -14.58 -27.22 -12.00
C SER A 24 -16.02 -27.60 -12.37
N ASN A 25 -17.00 -27.12 -11.61
CA ASN A 25 -18.42 -27.42 -11.76
C ASN A 25 -19.25 -26.13 -11.83
N ALA A 26 -18.76 -25.11 -12.53
CA ALA A 26 -19.35 -23.76 -12.57
C ALA A 26 -20.81 -23.70 -13.08
N LEU A 27 -21.33 -24.76 -13.71
CA LEU A 27 -22.74 -24.85 -14.14
C LEU A 27 -23.69 -25.27 -13.01
N ILE A 28 -23.16 -25.65 -11.83
CA ILE A 28 -23.95 -26.10 -10.68
C ILE A 28 -24.02 -24.97 -9.66
N ASN A 29 -25.21 -24.37 -9.53
CA ASN A 29 -25.43 -23.28 -8.57
C ASN A 29 -25.81 -23.83 -7.18
N TYR A 30 -26.61 -24.89 -7.13
CA TYR A 30 -27.11 -25.46 -5.87
C TYR A 30 -26.25 -26.61 -5.40
N TRP A 31 -25.74 -26.49 -4.17
CA TRP A 31 -24.91 -27.49 -3.54
C TRP A 31 -25.54 -27.98 -2.24
N ARG A 32 -25.44 -29.29 -2.02
CA ARG A 32 -25.77 -29.94 -0.75
C ARG A 32 -24.56 -30.69 -0.26
N PHE A 33 -24.11 -30.36 0.94
CA PHE A 33 -23.13 -31.13 1.68
C PHE A 33 -23.85 -31.90 2.77
N GLU A 34 -24.02 -33.21 2.58
CA GLU A 34 -24.71 -34.09 3.52
C GLU A 34 -23.70 -35.00 4.23
N VAL A 35 -23.75 -34.98 5.55
CA VAL A 35 -23.03 -35.92 6.42
C VAL A 35 -24.02 -36.97 6.88
N VAL A 36 -23.76 -38.22 6.50
CA VAL A 36 -24.55 -39.38 6.93
C VAL A 36 -23.76 -40.12 7.99
N TYR A 37 -24.31 -40.23 9.19
CA TYR A 37 -23.75 -41.06 10.25
C TYR A 37 -24.52 -42.38 10.34
N SER A 38 -23.79 -43.48 10.34
CA SER A 38 -24.34 -44.82 10.51
C SER A 38 -23.70 -45.48 11.72
N SER A 39 -24.54 -45.94 12.64
CA SER A 39 -24.15 -46.78 13.77
C SER A 39 -24.98 -48.06 13.76
N SER A 40 -24.53 -49.07 14.51
CA SER A 40 -25.26 -50.34 14.66
C SER A 40 -26.66 -50.20 15.25
N LEU A 41 -26.99 -49.05 15.85
CA LEU A 41 -28.27 -48.79 16.51
C LEU A 41 -29.14 -47.77 15.76
N GLN A 42 -28.55 -46.78 15.09
CA GLN A 42 -29.25 -45.74 14.35
C GLN A 42 -28.43 -45.19 13.19
N ASN A 43 -29.13 -44.80 12.14
CA ASN A 43 -28.62 -43.91 11.10
C ASN A 43 -29.22 -42.52 11.31
N GLY A 44 -28.49 -41.49 10.94
CA GLY A 44 -29.08 -40.19 10.66
C GLY A 44 -28.20 -39.37 9.74
N SER A 45 -28.71 -38.22 9.33
CA SER A 45 -27.97 -37.31 8.48
C SER A 45 -28.21 -35.87 8.88
N SER A 46 -27.25 -35.03 8.54
CA SER A 46 -27.33 -33.58 8.60
C SER A 46 -26.80 -33.03 7.30
N ALA A 47 -27.40 -31.96 6.80
CA ALA A 47 -27.00 -31.36 5.53
C ALA A 47 -26.93 -29.84 5.63
N ILE A 48 -26.01 -29.26 4.86
CA ILE A 48 -25.95 -27.83 4.58
C ILE A 48 -26.22 -27.66 3.10
N ASP A 49 -27.21 -26.82 2.79
CA ASP A 49 -27.57 -26.42 1.44
C ASP A 49 -27.10 -24.99 1.23
N PHE A 50 -26.48 -24.72 0.08
CA PHE A 50 -26.14 -23.36 -0.32
C PHE A 50 -26.20 -23.18 -1.83
N GLU A 51 -26.35 -21.93 -2.23
CA GLU A 51 -26.34 -21.51 -3.61
C GLU A 51 -25.08 -20.67 -3.87
N ILE A 52 -24.37 -20.99 -4.95
CA ILE A 52 -23.25 -20.19 -5.43
C ILE A 52 -23.81 -18.97 -6.15
N ASN A 53 -23.57 -17.80 -5.54
CA ASN A 53 -23.96 -16.51 -6.12
C ASN A 53 -23.37 -16.33 -7.53
N GLN A 54 -24.12 -15.66 -8.40
CA GLN A 54 -23.71 -15.39 -9.79
C GLN A 54 -23.37 -13.91 -9.93
N PRO A 55 -22.32 -13.55 -10.69
CA PRO A 55 -21.92 -12.16 -10.81
C PRO A 55 -22.84 -11.38 -11.78
N PRO A 56 -22.85 -10.03 -11.72
CA PRO A 56 -23.63 -9.19 -12.63
C PRO A 56 -23.34 -9.44 -14.11
N GLN A 57 -24.36 -9.47 -14.97
CA GLN A 57 -24.21 -9.81 -16.40
C GLN A 57 -24.90 -8.82 -17.34
N ASN A 58 -24.67 -9.01 -18.66
CA ASN A 58 -25.34 -8.34 -19.78
C ASN A 58 -25.18 -6.81 -19.87
N GLY A 59 -24.38 -6.20 -19.00
CA GLY A 59 -24.11 -4.78 -19.02
C GLY A 59 -22.93 -4.38 -19.91
N SER A 60 -22.74 -3.08 -20.02
CA SER A 60 -21.57 -2.49 -20.68
C SER A 60 -21.20 -1.17 -20.04
N CYS A 61 -19.93 -0.80 -20.15
CA CYS A 61 -19.43 0.50 -19.73
C CYS A 61 -18.81 1.24 -20.92
N SER A 62 -18.88 2.58 -20.89
CA SER A 62 -18.30 3.48 -21.88
C SER A 62 -17.61 4.66 -21.20
N ILE A 63 -16.61 5.24 -21.86
CA ILE A 63 -15.82 6.38 -21.36
C ILE A 63 -15.73 7.48 -22.42
N ASN A 64 -15.84 8.74 -21.99
CA ASN A 64 -15.67 9.92 -22.85
C ASN A 64 -15.13 11.12 -22.05
N PRO A 65 -14.19 11.93 -22.58
CA PRO A 65 -13.54 11.82 -23.89
C PRO A 65 -12.56 10.64 -23.97
N GLN A 66 -12.04 10.35 -25.17
CA GLN A 66 -10.99 9.33 -25.38
C GLN A 66 -9.58 9.89 -25.24
N ASN A 67 -9.44 11.22 -25.24
CA ASN A 67 -8.16 11.91 -25.10
C ASN A 67 -8.33 13.04 -24.07
N GLY A 68 -7.32 13.28 -23.25
CA GLY A 68 -7.29 14.37 -22.29
C GLY A 68 -5.97 14.49 -21.56
N THR A 69 -5.97 15.35 -20.55
CA THR A 69 -4.86 15.54 -19.60
C THR A 69 -5.22 14.97 -18.23
N THR A 70 -4.27 14.95 -17.30
CA THR A 70 -4.52 14.56 -15.89
C THR A 70 -5.57 15.42 -15.17
N THR A 71 -5.93 16.59 -15.73
CA THR A 71 -6.97 17.48 -15.19
C THR A 71 -8.31 17.36 -15.90
N THR A 72 -8.36 16.65 -17.03
CA THR A 72 -9.58 16.41 -17.81
C THR A 72 -10.54 15.52 -17.03
N LEU A 73 -11.83 15.86 -17.05
CA LEU A 73 -12.89 15.04 -16.46
C LEU A 73 -13.40 14.03 -17.49
N PHE A 74 -13.16 12.75 -17.22
CA PHE A 74 -13.63 11.62 -18.01
C PHE A 74 -14.94 11.10 -17.43
N ASN A 75 -16.00 11.12 -18.22
CA ASN A 75 -17.29 10.57 -17.85
C ASN A 75 -17.35 9.08 -18.19
N ILE A 76 -17.57 8.24 -17.19
CA ILE A 76 -17.78 6.80 -17.34
C ILE A 76 -19.24 6.49 -17.07
N LEU A 77 -19.88 5.79 -18.00
CA LEU A 77 -21.27 5.34 -17.91
C LEU A 77 -21.32 3.82 -18.05
N CYS A 78 -21.76 3.15 -17.00
CA CYS A 78 -22.11 1.74 -16.98
C CYS A 78 -23.63 1.58 -17.02
N SER A 79 -24.13 0.70 -17.89
CA SER A 79 -25.56 0.52 -18.11
C SER A 79 -25.92 -0.94 -18.36
N ASN A 80 -27.18 -1.29 -18.09
CA ASN A 80 -27.78 -2.59 -18.37
C ASN A 80 -27.17 -3.78 -17.62
N TRP A 81 -26.41 -3.53 -16.54
CA TRP A 81 -25.97 -4.60 -15.64
C TRP A 81 -27.18 -5.19 -14.92
N GLN A 82 -27.32 -6.51 -15.02
CA GLN A 82 -28.41 -7.28 -14.43
C GLN A 82 -27.86 -8.27 -13.43
N ASP A 83 -28.49 -8.31 -12.28
CA ASP A 83 -28.12 -9.20 -11.18
C ASP A 83 -29.39 -9.49 -10.36
N SER A 84 -29.57 -10.74 -9.90
CA SER A 84 -30.74 -11.15 -9.11
C SER A 84 -30.77 -10.47 -7.74
N ASP A 85 -29.59 -10.21 -7.19
CA ASP A 85 -29.36 -9.69 -5.85
C ASP A 85 -29.06 -8.18 -5.89
N GLY A 86 -28.92 -7.64 -7.10
CA GLY A 86 -28.77 -6.23 -7.40
C GLY A 86 -27.32 -5.78 -7.42
N VAL A 87 -27.04 -4.74 -8.20
CA VAL A 87 -25.69 -4.15 -8.30
C VAL A 87 -25.46 -3.22 -7.11
N GLN A 88 -24.43 -3.52 -6.30
CA GLN A 88 -24.01 -2.73 -5.15
C GLN A 88 -23.18 -1.50 -5.57
N GLY A 89 -22.29 -1.66 -6.55
CA GLY A 89 -21.41 -0.56 -6.94
C GLY A 89 -20.37 -0.91 -7.99
N TYR A 90 -19.51 0.07 -8.24
CA TYR A 90 -18.50 0.09 -9.29
C TYR A 90 -17.17 0.54 -8.69
N SER A 91 -16.10 -0.21 -8.93
CA SER A 91 -14.73 0.26 -8.67
C SER A 91 -13.94 0.34 -9.96
N PHE A 92 -13.08 1.36 -10.03
CA PHE A 92 -12.35 1.73 -11.24
C PHE A 92 -10.87 1.56 -10.97
N GLN A 93 -10.22 0.77 -11.82
CA GLN A 93 -8.79 0.52 -11.72
C GLN A 93 -8.12 0.78 -13.07
N SER A 94 -6.88 1.25 -13.03
CA SER A 94 -6.09 1.49 -14.24
C SER A 94 -4.74 0.83 -14.20
N TRP A 95 -4.21 0.52 -15.38
CA TRP A 95 -2.83 0.10 -15.58
C TRP A 95 -2.30 0.68 -16.89
N THR A 96 -0.98 0.68 -17.03
CA THR A 96 -0.29 1.13 -18.24
C THR A 96 0.25 -0.09 -18.99
N VAL A 97 1.47 -0.53 -18.69
CA VAL A 97 2.13 -1.63 -19.40
C VAL A 97 1.85 -2.99 -18.75
N ASP A 98 1.84 -3.05 -17.42
CA ASP A 98 1.72 -4.28 -16.64
C ASP A 98 0.38 -4.33 -15.88
N TYR A 99 -0.44 -5.35 -16.19
CA TYR A 99 -1.73 -5.58 -15.52
C TYR A 99 -1.57 -5.89 -14.02
N THR A 100 -0.40 -6.35 -13.58
CA THR A 100 -0.15 -6.61 -12.15
C THR A 100 0.06 -5.32 -11.35
N GLN A 101 0.34 -4.20 -12.02
CA GLN A 101 0.56 -2.88 -11.42
C GLN A 101 -0.71 -2.01 -11.49
N GLN A 102 -1.86 -2.59 -11.15
CA GLN A 102 -3.12 -1.87 -11.12
C GLN A 102 -3.16 -0.82 -10.00
N MET A 103 -3.74 0.32 -10.34
CA MET A 103 -4.02 1.40 -9.41
C MET A 103 -5.52 1.57 -9.27
N ILE A 104 -5.99 1.68 -8.03
CA ILE A 104 -7.37 2.07 -7.73
C ILE A 104 -7.54 3.56 -7.97
N LEU A 105 -8.51 3.93 -8.81
CA LEU A 105 -8.83 5.31 -9.18
C LEU A 105 -9.98 5.89 -8.37
N ALA A 106 -11.04 5.09 -8.17
CA ALA A 106 -12.25 5.50 -7.48
C ALA A 106 -13.17 4.31 -7.23
N TYR A 107 -14.19 4.55 -6.40
CA TYR A 107 -15.37 3.69 -6.29
C TYR A 107 -16.65 4.54 -6.30
N SER A 108 -17.75 3.95 -6.72
CA SER A 108 -19.04 4.64 -6.82
C SER A 108 -20.22 3.66 -6.64
N PRO A 109 -21.24 4.00 -5.83
CA PRO A 109 -22.48 3.22 -5.78
C PRO A 109 -23.40 3.48 -6.98
N VAL A 110 -23.11 4.51 -7.78
CA VAL A 110 -23.89 4.87 -8.97
C VAL A 110 -23.12 4.56 -10.25
N SER A 111 -23.86 4.25 -11.31
CA SER A 111 -23.31 3.76 -12.57
C SER A 111 -22.76 4.84 -13.51
N THR A 112 -22.89 6.12 -13.14
CA THR A 112 -22.32 7.26 -13.87
C THR A 112 -21.38 8.01 -12.96
N VAL A 113 -20.12 8.19 -13.40
CA VAL A 113 -19.08 8.86 -12.60
C VAL A 113 -18.21 9.73 -13.49
N GLN A 114 -17.65 10.80 -12.91
CA GLN A 114 -16.60 11.59 -13.53
C GLN A 114 -15.28 11.36 -12.79
N LEU A 115 -14.23 11.02 -13.54
CA LEU A 115 -12.90 10.74 -13.00
C LEU A 115 -11.85 11.65 -13.64
N ARG A 116 -10.88 12.08 -12.85
CA ARG A 116 -9.57 12.50 -13.36
C ARG A 116 -8.66 11.28 -13.42
N LEU A 117 -7.95 11.13 -14.51
CA LEU A 117 -7.15 9.95 -14.79
C LEU A 117 -5.66 10.27 -14.71
N PRO A 118 -4.84 9.32 -14.23
CA PRO A 118 -3.39 9.45 -14.31
C PRO A 118 -2.88 9.44 -15.74
N THR A 119 -1.63 9.87 -15.92
CA THR A 119 -0.93 9.81 -17.20
C THR A 119 -0.82 8.36 -17.69
N GLY A 120 -0.98 8.14 -19.00
CA GLY A 120 -0.77 6.84 -19.61
C GLY A 120 0.71 6.49 -19.79
N ALA A 121 0.98 5.35 -20.41
CA ALA A 121 2.35 4.85 -20.60
C ALA A 121 3.27 5.85 -21.34
N ASP A 122 4.53 5.98 -20.92
CA ASP A 122 5.47 7.02 -21.40
C ASP A 122 5.55 7.20 -22.92
N ASN A 123 5.53 6.10 -23.66
CA ASN A 123 5.72 6.13 -25.13
C ASN A 123 4.43 6.34 -25.93
N THR A 124 3.28 6.04 -25.34
CA THR A 124 1.99 5.98 -26.07
C THR A 124 0.91 6.86 -25.46
N SER A 125 1.15 7.33 -24.23
CA SER A 125 0.18 7.97 -23.35
C SER A 125 -1.10 7.15 -23.16
N LEU A 126 -1.06 5.85 -23.45
CA LEU A 126 -2.20 4.95 -23.36
C LEU A 126 -2.41 4.52 -21.91
N LEU A 127 -3.63 4.68 -21.43
CA LEU A 127 -4.10 4.20 -20.14
C LEU A 127 -5.21 3.17 -20.36
N HIS A 128 -5.06 2.01 -19.74
CA HIS A 128 -6.09 0.98 -19.71
C HIS A 128 -6.90 1.09 -18.42
N ILE A 129 -8.20 0.83 -18.51
CA ILE A 129 -9.12 0.94 -17.38
C ILE A 129 -10.01 -0.30 -17.35
N VAL A 130 -10.16 -0.89 -16.16
CA VAL A 130 -11.12 -1.95 -15.87
C VAL A 130 -12.12 -1.40 -14.86
N VAL A 131 -13.39 -1.71 -15.10
CA VAL A 131 -14.46 -1.47 -14.15
C VAL A 131 -14.79 -2.81 -13.51
N ARG A 132 -14.76 -2.88 -12.18
CA ARG A 132 -15.25 -4.04 -11.41
C ARG A 132 -16.67 -3.71 -10.96
N ILE A 133 -17.65 -4.45 -11.48
CA ILE A 133 -19.06 -4.31 -11.14
C ILE A 133 -19.38 -5.35 -10.08
N ARG A 134 -19.83 -4.89 -8.92
CA ARG A 134 -20.04 -5.72 -7.74
C ARG A 134 -21.53 -5.80 -7.39
N ASP A 135 -22.01 -6.98 -7.07
CA ASP A 135 -23.37 -7.19 -6.53
C ASP A 135 -23.44 -7.04 -5.00
N THR A 136 -24.62 -7.23 -4.41
CA THR A 136 -24.82 -7.12 -2.95
C THR A 136 -24.24 -8.28 -2.14
N LEU A 137 -23.87 -9.39 -2.79
CA LEU A 137 -23.24 -10.57 -2.19
C LEU A 137 -21.73 -10.65 -2.52
N HIS A 138 -21.17 -9.56 -3.05
CA HIS A 138 -19.77 -9.35 -3.40
C HIS A 138 -19.21 -10.18 -4.58
N CYS A 139 -20.04 -10.80 -5.43
CA CYS A 139 -19.53 -11.31 -6.70
C CYS A 139 -19.25 -10.16 -7.68
N ILE A 140 -18.24 -10.36 -8.52
CA ILE A 140 -17.63 -9.31 -9.33
C ILE A 140 -17.61 -9.74 -10.79
N THR A 141 -18.01 -8.82 -11.67
CA THR A 141 -17.71 -8.88 -13.10
C THR A 141 -16.70 -7.80 -13.45
N GLU A 142 -15.62 -8.18 -14.13
CA GLU A 142 -14.64 -7.25 -14.67
C GLU A 142 -14.99 -6.87 -16.11
N TYR A 143 -15.08 -5.58 -16.38
CA TYR A 143 -15.36 -5.04 -17.71
C TYR A 143 -14.21 -4.13 -18.15
N ASN A 144 -13.51 -4.54 -19.20
CA ASN A 144 -12.44 -3.76 -19.81
C ASN A 144 -13.05 -2.61 -20.63
N LEU A 145 -12.73 -1.37 -20.25
CA LEU A 145 -13.10 -0.18 -21.02
C LEU A 145 -12.19 -0.03 -22.24
N SER A 146 -12.63 0.81 -23.19
CA SER A 146 -11.74 1.34 -24.22
C SER A 146 -10.61 2.11 -23.56
N SER A 147 -9.38 1.83 -23.99
CA SER A 147 -8.20 2.58 -23.56
C SER A 147 -8.30 4.04 -23.97
N VAL A 148 -7.76 4.93 -23.14
CA VAL A 148 -7.78 6.38 -23.36
C VAL A 148 -6.35 6.93 -23.41
N ILE A 149 -6.18 8.07 -24.08
CA ILE A 149 -4.91 8.79 -24.12
C ILE A 149 -4.92 9.88 -23.05
N VAL A 150 -4.04 9.79 -22.06
CA VAL A 150 -3.91 10.77 -20.99
C VAL A 150 -2.48 11.25 -20.90
N VAL A 151 -2.29 12.56 -21.05
CA VAL A 151 -0.98 13.22 -20.91
C VAL A 151 -0.91 14.04 -19.63
N ALA A 152 0.29 14.19 -19.07
CA ALA A 152 0.49 15.06 -17.92
C ALA A 152 0.15 16.52 -18.29
N ASP A 153 -0.54 17.20 -17.37
CA ASP A 153 -0.77 18.64 -17.47
C ASP A 153 0.44 19.40 -16.89
N SER A 154 1.56 19.36 -17.60
CA SER A 154 2.86 19.84 -17.10
C SER A 154 2.81 21.30 -16.65
N GLU A 155 2.09 22.17 -17.37
CA GLU A 155 1.94 23.59 -16.99
C GLU A 155 1.28 23.75 -15.60
N LEU A 156 0.22 22.99 -15.32
CA LEU A 156 -0.45 23.03 -14.00
C LEU A 156 0.39 22.37 -12.89
N ILE A 157 1.17 21.36 -13.23
CA ILE A 157 2.08 20.70 -12.27
C ILE A 157 3.22 21.65 -11.90
N ASP A 158 3.88 22.24 -12.89
CA ASP A 158 5.00 23.17 -12.70
C ASP A 158 4.53 24.41 -11.92
N SER A 159 3.35 24.95 -12.26
CA SER A 159 2.71 26.02 -11.49
C SER A 159 2.49 25.64 -10.03
N LEU A 160 2.07 24.41 -9.71
CA LEU A 160 1.90 23.97 -8.32
C LEU A 160 3.25 23.95 -7.59
N VAL A 161 4.28 23.41 -8.24
CA VAL A 161 5.65 23.34 -7.69
C VAL A 161 6.19 24.73 -7.42
N ASP A 162 6.09 25.66 -8.39
CA ASP A 162 6.58 27.03 -8.27
C ASP A 162 5.86 27.82 -7.18
N ASN A 163 4.53 27.67 -7.06
CA ASN A 163 3.75 28.34 -6.02
C ASN A 163 4.14 27.85 -4.61
N LEU A 164 4.47 26.56 -4.46
CA LEU A 164 4.93 26.00 -3.19
C LEU A 164 6.34 26.48 -2.81
N GLN A 165 7.18 26.84 -3.79
CA GLN A 165 8.52 27.39 -3.53
C GLN A 165 8.51 28.89 -3.18
N THR A 166 7.63 29.69 -3.78
CA THR A 166 7.81 31.15 -3.82
C THR A 166 6.95 31.97 -2.84
N SER A 167 5.76 31.48 -2.40
CA SER A 167 4.97 31.92 -1.21
C SER A 167 3.47 31.58 -1.34
N THR A 168 2.80 31.39 -0.21
CA THR A 168 1.48 30.74 -0.03
C THR A 168 0.23 31.51 -0.48
N THR A 169 0.29 32.80 -0.83
CA THR A 169 -0.92 33.62 -1.07
C THR A 169 -1.70 33.26 -2.34
N GLY A 170 -1.08 32.57 -3.30
CA GLY A 170 -1.74 32.06 -4.52
C GLY A 170 -2.19 30.60 -4.44
N LEU A 171 -1.72 29.85 -3.45
CA LEU A 171 -1.84 28.39 -3.41
C LEU A 171 -3.29 27.90 -3.25
N THR A 172 -4.09 28.59 -2.43
CA THR A 172 -5.51 28.24 -2.18
C THR A 172 -6.39 28.37 -3.42
N ASN A 173 -5.99 29.20 -4.39
CA ASN A 173 -6.71 29.38 -5.65
C ASN A 173 -6.21 28.44 -6.76
N HIS A 174 -5.17 27.65 -6.52
CA HIS A 174 -4.65 26.71 -7.51
C HIS A 174 -5.70 25.63 -7.82
N PRO A 175 -6.02 25.31 -9.09
CA PRO A 175 -7.08 24.37 -9.43
C PRO A 175 -6.93 22.99 -8.78
N LEU A 176 -5.69 22.47 -8.73
CA LEU A 176 -5.41 21.19 -8.06
C LEU A 176 -5.65 21.27 -6.54
N VAL A 177 -5.28 22.39 -5.91
CA VAL A 177 -5.48 22.61 -4.47
C VAL A 177 -6.95 22.75 -4.12
N GLN A 178 -7.77 23.35 -5.00
CA GLN A 178 -9.23 23.38 -4.81
C GLN A 178 -9.85 21.97 -4.83
N VAL A 179 -9.34 21.08 -5.69
CA VAL A 179 -9.79 19.67 -5.72
C VAL A 179 -9.31 18.93 -4.46
N LEU A 180 -8.08 19.16 -4.02
CA LEU A 180 -7.55 18.57 -2.77
C LEU A 180 -8.34 19.02 -1.54
N ASN A 181 -8.83 20.26 -1.53
CA ASN A 181 -9.69 20.80 -0.47
C ASN A 181 -11.18 20.40 -0.59
N SER A 182 -11.56 19.55 -1.55
CA SER A 182 -12.96 19.20 -1.77
C SER A 182 -13.56 18.29 -0.69
N GLY A 183 -12.71 17.63 0.12
CA GLY A 183 -13.13 16.57 1.05
C GLY A 183 -13.62 15.28 0.39
N ASN A 184 -13.62 15.22 -0.94
CA ASN A 184 -14.04 14.04 -1.69
C ASN A 184 -12.87 13.08 -1.88
N GLN A 185 -12.93 11.90 -1.23
CA GLN A 185 -11.85 10.90 -1.26
C GLN A 185 -11.45 10.48 -2.68
N ASN A 186 -12.42 10.25 -3.58
CA ASN A 186 -12.12 9.90 -4.97
C ASN A 186 -11.34 11.03 -5.66
N ALA A 187 -11.79 12.28 -5.52
CA ALA A 187 -11.16 13.41 -6.18
C ALA A 187 -9.75 13.69 -5.62
N ILE A 188 -9.58 13.60 -4.30
CA ILE A 188 -8.30 13.78 -3.62
C ILE A 188 -7.32 12.68 -4.05
N SER A 189 -7.72 11.41 -3.98
CA SER A 189 -6.88 10.29 -4.39
C SER A 189 -6.49 10.35 -5.87
N GLN A 190 -7.39 10.77 -6.77
CA GLN A 190 -7.07 10.94 -8.19
C GLN A 190 -5.97 11.98 -8.43
N VAL A 191 -6.04 13.12 -7.74
CA VAL A 191 -5.01 14.17 -7.85
C VAL A 191 -3.69 13.70 -7.25
N ILE A 192 -3.72 13.11 -6.04
CA ILE A 192 -2.52 12.60 -5.38
C ILE A 192 -1.84 11.52 -6.24
N ASN A 193 -2.62 10.56 -6.77
CA ASN A 193 -2.10 9.50 -7.62
C ASN A 193 -1.43 10.07 -8.88
N SER A 194 -2.12 10.97 -9.59
CA SER A 194 -1.61 11.54 -10.85
C SER A 194 -0.33 12.35 -10.62
N LEU A 195 -0.31 13.22 -9.61
CA LEU A 195 0.88 14.00 -9.26
C LEU A 195 2.04 13.11 -8.81
N SER A 196 1.75 12.14 -7.93
CA SER A 196 2.77 11.27 -7.38
C SER A 196 3.42 10.40 -8.45
N GLN A 197 2.66 9.91 -9.44
CA GLN A 197 3.21 9.16 -10.55
C GLN A 197 4.20 9.99 -11.38
N GLU A 198 3.85 11.24 -11.70
CA GLU A 198 4.78 12.14 -12.41
C GLU A 198 6.04 12.39 -11.57
N PHE A 199 5.91 12.66 -10.28
CA PHE A 199 7.07 12.86 -9.40
C PHE A 199 7.91 11.59 -9.22
N ASN A 200 7.28 10.42 -9.18
CA ASN A 200 7.99 9.13 -9.12
C ASN A 200 8.77 8.89 -10.41
N LYS A 201 8.19 9.21 -11.57
CA LYS A 201 8.88 9.14 -12.86
C LYS A 201 10.07 10.09 -12.91
N ILE A 202 9.88 11.36 -12.54
CA ILE A 202 10.95 12.36 -12.50
C ILE A 202 12.07 11.90 -11.57
N ASN A 203 11.74 11.37 -10.37
CA ASN A 203 12.75 10.83 -9.45
C ASN A 203 13.57 9.70 -10.06
N LEU A 204 12.93 8.76 -10.75
CA LEU A 204 13.62 7.65 -11.42
C LEU A 204 14.56 8.13 -12.53
N GLU A 205 14.11 9.08 -13.35
CA GLU A 205 14.94 9.70 -14.41
C GLU A 205 16.15 10.45 -13.80
N SER A 206 15.94 11.16 -12.70
CA SER A 206 17.02 11.87 -11.98
C SER A 206 18.03 10.90 -11.35
N ILE A 207 17.57 9.79 -10.76
CA ILE A 207 18.43 8.72 -10.25
C ILE A 207 19.25 8.10 -11.40
N GLN A 208 18.64 7.82 -12.55
CA GLN A 208 19.38 7.29 -13.71
C GLN A 208 20.44 8.27 -14.21
N THR A 209 20.10 9.56 -14.26
CA THR A 209 21.01 10.62 -14.70
C THR A 209 22.22 10.74 -13.78
N ILE A 210 22.01 10.78 -12.47
CA ILE A 210 23.13 10.93 -11.51
C ILE A 210 24.02 9.67 -11.45
N VAL A 211 23.43 8.48 -11.64
CA VAL A 211 24.18 7.22 -11.74
C VAL A 211 25.03 7.18 -13.01
N ALA A 212 24.49 7.63 -14.14
CA ALA A 212 25.25 7.79 -15.38
C ALA A 212 26.42 8.79 -15.25
N ASN A 213 26.33 9.73 -14.30
CA ASN A 213 27.39 10.69 -13.95
C ASN A 213 28.35 10.20 -12.85
N GLY A 214 28.33 8.91 -12.52
CA GLY A 214 29.35 8.26 -11.68
C GLY A 214 29.03 8.21 -10.18
N ILE A 215 27.82 8.59 -9.76
CA ILE A 215 27.40 8.48 -8.35
C ILE A 215 26.74 7.12 -8.10
N PRO A 216 27.27 6.30 -7.17
CA PRO A 216 26.67 4.99 -6.88
C PRO A 216 25.24 5.11 -6.34
N THR A 217 24.34 4.23 -6.77
CA THR A 217 22.96 4.15 -6.27
C THR A 217 22.90 3.97 -4.75
N SER A 218 23.88 3.26 -4.17
CA SER A 218 23.99 3.03 -2.72
C SER A 218 24.13 4.30 -1.88
N ASN A 219 24.49 5.43 -2.50
CA ASN A 219 24.71 6.71 -1.83
C ASN A 219 23.50 7.64 -1.93
N ILE A 220 22.48 7.27 -2.71
CA ILE A 220 21.34 8.14 -3.02
C ILE A 220 19.97 7.47 -2.81
N VAL A 221 19.92 6.14 -2.67
CA VAL A 221 18.67 5.36 -2.49
C VAL A 221 18.90 4.18 -1.55
N VAL A 222 17.91 3.86 -0.72
CA VAL A 222 17.87 2.60 0.05
C VAL A 222 17.45 1.47 -0.88
N SER A 223 18.35 0.52 -1.09
CA SER A 223 18.10 -0.60 -2.00
C SER A 223 17.08 -1.59 -1.40
N PRO A 224 16.15 -2.15 -2.20
CA PRO A 224 15.20 -3.16 -1.73
C PRO A 224 15.87 -4.46 -1.23
N LEU A 225 15.11 -5.30 -0.52
CA LEU A 225 15.55 -6.59 0.02
C LEU A 225 16.13 -7.56 -1.02
N ASP A 226 15.72 -7.45 -2.29
CA ASP A 226 16.18 -8.31 -3.40
C ASP A 226 17.41 -7.77 -4.15
N SER A 227 17.92 -6.60 -3.78
CA SER A 227 18.94 -5.92 -4.56
C SER A 227 20.34 -6.53 -4.39
N GLN A 228 20.97 -6.90 -5.51
CA GLN A 228 22.39 -7.25 -5.52
C GLN A 228 23.25 -5.98 -5.56
N TYR A 229 24.21 -5.89 -4.64
CA TYR A 229 25.17 -4.78 -4.60
C TYR A 229 25.97 -4.69 -5.90
N GLN A 230 25.81 -3.60 -6.64
CA GLN A 230 26.68 -3.27 -7.76
C GLN A 230 27.69 -2.20 -7.33
N PRO A 231 28.99 -2.54 -7.21
CA PRO A 231 30.01 -1.55 -6.90
C PRO A 231 30.14 -0.54 -8.04
N GLY A 232 29.96 0.74 -7.72
CA GLY A 232 30.14 1.83 -8.68
C GLY A 232 31.59 1.92 -9.16
N SER A 233 31.77 2.14 -10.46
CA SER A 233 33.09 2.40 -11.06
C SER A 233 33.60 3.77 -10.63
N SER A 234 34.83 3.81 -10.11
CA SER A 234 35.57 5.02 -9.74
C SER A 234 35.77 5.94 -10.95
N THR A 235 34.80 6.82 -11.18
CA THR A 235 34.88 7.91 -12.16
C THR A 235 34.88 9.24 -11.42
N SER A 236 35.45 10.27 -12.05
CA SER A 236 35.51 11.61 -11.47
C SER A 236 34.11 12.12 -11.17
N PHE A 237 33.87 12.44 -9.89
CA PHE A 237 32.58 12.93 -9.40
C PHE A 237 32.23 14.30 -9.99
N ASN A 238 31.05 14.43 -10.59
CA ASN A 238 30.52 15.72 -11.01
C ASN A 238 29.73 16.37 -9.86
N ALA A 239 30.40 17.22 -9.08
CA ALA A 239 29.80 17.90 -7.93
C ALA A 239 28.58 18.78 -8.32
N SER A 240 28.57 19.37 -9.52
CA SER A 240 27.47 20.20 -10.00
C SER A 240 26.18 19.39 -10.17
N VAL A 241 26.28 18.17 -10.70
CA VAL A 241 25.13 17.29 -10.92
C VAL A 241 24.55 16.80 -9.59
N LEU A 242 25.40 16.57 -8.58
CA LEU A 242 24.94 16.22 -7.23
C LEU A 242 24.19 17.38 -6.57
N THR A 243 24.65 18.62 -6.75
CA THR A 243 23.95 19.81 -6.24
C THR A 243 22.57 19.95 -6.88
N GLU A 244 22.47 19.85 -8.20
CA GLU A 244 21.20 19.95 -8.94
C GLU A 244 20.21 18.85 -8.53
N TYR A 245 20.69 17.60 -8.37
CA TYR A 245 19.88 16.51 -7.86
C TYR A 245 19.35 16.77 -6.45
N ASN A 246 20.19 17.27 -5.54
CA ASN A 246 19.76 17.58 -4.18
C ASN A 246 18.74 18.73 -4.12
N GLU A 247 18.91 19.76 -4.97
CA GLU A 247 17.92 20.83 -5.12
C GLU A 247 16.57 20.26 -5.57
N GLN A 248 16.58 19.41 -6.60
CA GLN A 248 15.38 18.76 -7.11
C GLN A 248 14.71 17.83 -6.07
N LEU A 249 15.49 17.06 -5.30
CA LEU A 249 14.96 16.23 -4.21
C LEU A 249 14.18 17.08 -3.20
N ASN A 250 14.76 18.21 -2.78
CA ASN A 250 14.14 19.10 -1.81
C ASN A 250 12.85 19.75 -2.35
N ILE A 251 12.83 20.11 -3.64
CA ILE A 251 11.63 20.63 -4.30
C ILE A 251 10.48 19.63 -4.20
N TYR A 252 10.69 18.39 -4.65
CA TYR A 252 9.61 17.39 -4.63
C TYR A 252 9.29 16.89 -3.22
N ALA A 253 10.26 16.90 -2.30
CA ALA A 253 10.00 16.62 -0.90
C ALA A 253 9.03 17.61 -0.26
N ASN A 254 9.18 18.91 -0.54
CA ASN A 254 8.25 19.94 -0.08
C ASN A 254 6.84 19.72 -0.62
N VAL A 255 6.72 19.33 -1.90
CA VAL A 255 5.42 19.04 -2.51
C VAL A 255 4.79 17.79 -1.88
N ARG A 256 5.55 16.72 -1.65
CA ARG A 256 5.04 15.51 -0.99
C ARG A 256 4.62 15.75 0.45
N ASP A 257 5.40 16.52 1.20
CA ASP A 257 5.07 16.95 2.56
C ASP A 257 3.73 17.70 2.58
N TYR A 258 3.51 18.61 1.63
CA TYR A 258 2.23 19.30 1.45
C TYR A 258 1.08 18.38 1.02
N LEU A 259 1.30 17.48 0.06
CA LEU A 259 0.25 16.55 -0.39
C LEU A 259 -0.16 15.56 0.72
N MET A 260 0.78 15.16 1.58
CA MET A 260 0.53 14.23 2.67
C MET A 260 -0.55 14.75 3.64
N THR A 261 -0.63 16.06 3.86
CA THR A 261 -1.62 16.65 4.78
C THR A 261 -3.06 16.48 4.29
N PHE A 262 -3.29 16.25 3.00
CA PHE A 262 -4.64 15.97 2.49
C PHE A 262 -5.10 14.54 2.74
N THR A 263 -4.19 13.66 3.18
CA THR A 263 -4.52 12.26 3.48
C THR A 263 -4.96 12.08 4.93
N THR A 264 -4.53 12.95 5.85
CA THR A 264 -4.75 12.80 7.30
C THR A 264 -6.23 12.84 7.66
N ASP A 265 -6.99 13.74 7.02
CA ASP A 265 -8.38 14.01 7.38
C ASP A 265 -9.40 13.06 6.71
N LEU A 266 -8.94 12.15 5.82
CA LEU A 266 -9.83 11.25 5.10
C LEU A 266 -10.30 10.10 5.99
N ILE A 267 -11.59 10.03 6.30
CA ILE A 267 -12.11 8.96 7.16
C ILE A 267 -12.27 7.65 6.35
N PRO A 268 -11.59 6.55 6.69
CA PRO A 268 -11.85 5.26 6.05
C PRO A 268 -13.25 4.75 6.42
N THR A 269 -14.10 4.46 5.43
CA THR A 269 -15.51 4.10 5.67
C THR A 269 -15.87 2.65 5.35
N ASN A 270 -15.18 2.02 4.41
CA ASN A 270 -15.41 0.65 3.96
C ASN A 270 -14.15 0.10 3.26
N GLY A 271 -14.20 -1.15 2.78
CA GLY A 271 -13.07 -1.80 2.09
C GLY A 271 -12.54 -0.99 0.88
N ASP A 272 -13.43 -0.49 0.03
CA ASP A 272 -13.03 0.29 -1.16
C ASP A 272 -12.37 1.64 -0.77
N SER A 273 -12.90 2.31 0.25
CA SER A 273 -12.35 3.55 0.82
C SER A 273 -10.95 3.32 1.41
N ILE A 274 -10.76 2.24 2.15
CA ILE A 274 -9.45 1.85 2.71
C ILE A 274 -8.45 1.58 1.58
N ALA A 275 -8.84 0.77 0.60
CA ALA A 275 -7.97 0.40 -0.52
C ALA A 275 -7.59 1.61 -1.39
N LEU A 276 -8.53 2.54 -1.62
CA LEU A 276 -8.29 3.79 -2.35
C LEU A 276 -7.30 4.71 -1.61
N GLN A 277 -7.48 4.91 -0.30
CA GLN A 277 -6.57 5.72 0.50
C GLN A 277 -5.19 5.08 0.62
N ALA A 278 -5.12 3.77 0.84
CA ALA A 278 -3.87 3.03 0.89
C ALA A 278 -3.11 3.14 -0.44
N THR A 279 -3.80 3.02 -1.57
CA THR A 279 -3.21 3.22 -2.91
C THR A 279 -2.62 4.61 -3.07
N ALA A 280 -3.33 5.66 -2.65
CA ALA A 280 -2.83 7.02 -2.71
C ALA A 280 -1.56 7.22 -1.86
N LEU A 281 -1.52 6.65 -0.66
CA LEU A 281 -0.34 6.67 0.20
C LEU A 281 0.81 5.89 -0.41
N THR A 282 0.56 4.73 -1.01
CA THR A 282 1.58 3.96 -1.73
C THR A 282 2.24 4.79 -2.82
N GLN A 283 1.46 5.49 -3.65
CA GLN A 283 2.00 6.34 -4.72
C GLN A 283 2.76 7.53 -4.15
N LEU A 284 2.21 8.20 -3.13
CA LEU A 284 2.80 9.36 -2.51
C LEU A 284 4.12 9.03 -1.79
N THR A 285 4.28 7.79 -1.31
CA THR A 285 5.47 7.33 -0.59
C THR A 285 6.47 6.56 -1.45
N GLN A 286 6.14 6.22 -2.69
CA GLN A 286 6.96 5.34 -3.57
C GLN A 286 8.40 5.84 -3.82
N SER A 287 8.69 7.12 -3.58
CA SER A 287 10.05 7.69 -3.66
C SER A 287 10.57 8.04 -2.24
N PRO A 288 11.14 7.09 -1.48
CA PRO A 288 11.52 7.31 -0.08
C PRO A 288 12.56 8.41 0.13
N ASN A 289 13.44 8.62 -0.86
CA ASN A 289 14.45 9.69 -0.86
C ASN A 289 13.86 11.11 -0.97
N GLN A 290 12.56 11.23 -1.25
CA GLN A 290 11.82 12.48 -1.30
C GLN A 290 10.80 12.60 -0.15
N LEU A 291 10.84 11.72 0.86
CA LEU A 291 9.97 11.82 2.01
C LEU A 291 10.69 12.45 3.19
N THR A 292 10.15 13.56 3.67
CA THR A 292 10.60 14.20 4.91
C THR A 292 10.25 13.32 6.11
N ARG A 293 10.85 13.62 7.26
CA ARG A 293 10.49 13.00 8.54
C ARG A 293 9.02 13.20 8.86
N THR A 294 8.48 14.41 8.67
CA THR A 294 7.07 14.71 8.93
C THR A 294 6.14 13.94 7.98
N ALA A 295 6.42 13.92 6.68
CA ALA A 295 5.64 13.13 5.73
C ALA A 295 5.68 11.63 6.07
N SER A 296 6.84 11.13 6.53
CA SER A 296 7.02 9.74 6.97
C SER A 296 6.16 9.44 8.21
N MET A 297 6.14 10.32 9.22
CA MET A 297 5.28 10.18 10.40
C MET A 297 3.80 10.16 10.01
N LEU A 298 3.33 11.14 9.24
CA LEU A 298 1.93 11.21 8.79
C LEU A 298 1.54 9.99 7.95
N GLY A 299 2.43 9.51 7.08
CA GLY A 299 2.21 8.31 6.30
C GLY A 299 2.10 7.05 7.17
N SER A 300 2.96 6.92 8.19
CA SER A 300 2.92 5.82 9.17
C SER A 300 1.61 5.82 9.96
N GLU A 301 1.27 6.96 10.57
CA GLU A 301 0.03 7.14 11.34
C GLU A 301 -1.20 6.81 10.50
N LYS A 302 -1.20 7.26 9.25
CA LYS A 302 -2.31 6.99 8.34
C LYS A 302 -2.42 5.51 7.97
N CYS A 303 -1.29 4.86 7.68
CA CYS A 303 -1.27 3.43 7.35
C CYS A 303 -1.67 2.56 8.57
N TYR A 304 -1.33 2.98 9.79
CA TYR A 304 -1.87 2.40 11.02
C TYR A 304 -3.39 2.58 11.15
N GLN A 305 -3.91 3.80 10.92
CA GLN A 305 -5.36 4.07 10.97
C GLN A 305 -6.14 3.19 9.98
N LEU A 306 -5.62 3.05 8.76
CA LEU A 306 -6.21 2.19 7.72
C LEU A 306 -6.19 0.72 8.14
N ALA A 307 -5.07 0.22 8.66
CA ALA A 307 -4.95 -1.17 9.13
C ALA A 307 -5.87 -1.47 10.31
N SER A 308 -5.98 -0.56 11.27
CA SER A 308 -6.88 -0.66 12.41
C SER A 308 -8.34 -0.74 11.96
N THR A 309 -8.74 0.14 11.04
CA THR A 309 -10.09 0.12 10.46
C THR A 309 -10.34 -1.18 9.71
N LEU A 310 -9.40 -1.61 8.86
CA LEU A 310 -9.50 -2.85 8.10
C LEU A 310 -9.67 -4.06 9.02
N SER A 311 -8.85 -4.17 10.06
CA SER A 311 -8.94 -5.26 11.05
C SER A 311 -10.29 -5.26 11.78
N SER A 312 -10.89 -4.10 12.03
CA SER A 312 -12.18 -4.00 12.72
C SER A 312 -13.37 -4.46 11.86
N ILE A 313 -13.26 -4.34 10.54
CA ILE A 313 -14.32 -4.70 9.58
C ILE A 313 -14.01 -5.97 8.77
N ALA A 314 -12.88 -6.63 9.03
CA ALA A 314 -12.35 -7.71 8.20
C ALA A 314 -13.33 -8.88 8.02
N THR A 315 -14.17 -9.18 9.00
CA THR A 315 -15.17 -10.24 8.93
C THR A 315 -16.35 -9.93 8.00
N SER A 316 -16.58 -8.66 7.67
CA SER A 316 -17.65 -8.21 6.77
C SER A 316 -17.14 -7.76 5.40
N VAL A 317 -15.84 -7.87 5.15
CA VAL A 317 -15.21 -7.49 3.88
C VAL A 317 -14.72 -8.75 3.17
N PRO A 318 -14.95 -8.91 1.86
CA PRO A 318 -14.45 -10.04 1.10
C PRO A 318 -12.93 -10.16 1.17
N TYR A 319 -12.42 -11.39 1.14
CA TYR A 319 -11.00 -11.68 1.20
C TYR A 319 -10.17 -10.89 0.18
N GLU A 320 -10.65 -10.79 -1.06
CA GLU A 320 -9.95 -10.10 -2.15
C GLU A 320 -9.74 -8.62 -1.84
N ASP A 321 -10.72 -7.97 -1.20
CA ASP A 321 -10.62 -6.56 -0.82
C ASP A 321 -9.71 -6.37 0.39
N VAL A 322 -9.75 -7.29 1.36
CA VAL A 322 -8.80 -7.30 2.49
C VAL A 322 -7.38 -7.48 1.97
N GLN A 323 -7.16 -8.39 1.01
CA GLN A 323 -5.86 -8.64 0.41
C GLN A 323 -5.31 -7.41 -0.33
N ILE A 324 -6.14 -6.76 -1.15
CA ILE A 324 -5.74 -5.54 -1.88
C ILE A 324 -5.39 -4.43 -0.87
N ALA A 325 -6.27 -4.16 0.09
CA ALA A 325 -6.03 -3.12 1.10
C ALA A 325 -4.76 -3.39 1.91
N ALA A 326 -4.59 -4.61 2.42
CA ALA A 326 -3.44 -5.00 3.23
C ALA A 326 -2.12 -4.92 2.43
N THR A 327 -2.14 -5.29 1.14
CA THR A 327 -0.96 -5.19 0.27
C THR A 327 -0.52 -3.73 0.10
N GLN A 328 -1.47 -2.83 -0.17
CA GLN A 328 -1.18 -1.41 -0.35
C GLN A 328 -0.73 -0.74 0.95
N ILE A 329 -1.36 -1.10 2.09
CA ILE A 329 -0.92 -0.66 3.42
C ILE A 329 0.51 -1.14 3.69
N ALA A 330 0.81 -2.41 3.45
CA ALA A 330 2.16 -2.95 3.64
C ALA A 330 3.20 -2.25 2.75
N GLN A 331 2.84 -1.92 1.51
CA GLN A 331 3.73 -1.18 0.61
C GLN A 331 3.98 0.26 1.11
N CYS A 332 2.94 0.97 1.57
CA CYS A 332 3.10 2.26 2.24
C CYS A 332 4.06 2.17 3.42
N THR A 333 3.82 1.22 4.33
CA THR A 333 4.64 0.99 5.53
C THR A 333 6.09 0.71 5.17
N SER A 334 6.32 -0.11 4.13
CA SER A 334 7.66 -0.40 3.58
C SER A 334 8.36 0.86 3.06
N ASN A 335 7.65 1.68 2.30
CA ASN A 335 8.19 2.92 1.75
C ASN A 335 8.59 3.90 2.85
N VAL A 336 7.72 4.11 3.84
CA VAL A 336 7.95 4.98 5.00
C VAL A 336 9.14 4.50 5.84
N LEU A 337 9.23 3.20 6.11
CA LEU A 337 10.35 2.63 6.85
C LEU A 337 11.69 2.82 6.09
N SER A 338 11.65 2.74 4.77
CA SER A 338 12.83 2.98 3.94
C SER A 338 13.26 4.45 3.97
N ALA A 339 12.30 5.38 3.95
CA ALA A 339 12.57 6.81 4.01
C ALA A 339 13.22 7.22 5.33
N ILE A 340 12.67 6.77 6.46
CA ILE A 340 13.20 7.19 7.77
C ILE A 340 14.59 6.60 8.05
N ASN A 341 14.87 5.40 7.55
CA ASN A 341 16.15 4.73 7.75
C ASN A 341 17.26 5.20 6.79
N GLY A 342 16.91 5.70 5.60
CA GLY A 342 17.89 6.13 4.59
C GLY A 342 18.94 7.11 5.12
N PRO A 343 18.54 8.23 5.76
CA PRO A 343 19.49 9.19 6.33
C PRO A 343 20.30 8.61 7.51
N LEU A 344 19.68 7.77 8.35
CA LEU A 344 20.37 7.13 9.49
C LEU A 344 21.47 6.17 9.04
N GLN A 345 21.30 5.55 7.88
CA GLN A 345 22.29 4.67 7.25
C GLN A 345 23.28 5.44 6.36
N GLN A 346 23.16 6.77 6.25
CA GLN A 346 23.95 7.62 5.35
C GLN A 346 23.82 7.20 3.87
N ARG A 347 22.67 6.64 3.49
CA ARG A 347 22.37 6.19 2.12
C ARG A 347 21.53 7.20 1.35
N THR A 348 20.91 8.15 2.05
CA THR A 348 20.21 9.29 1.47
C THR A 348 20.60 10.53 2.25
N ASN A 349 20.52 11.70 1.59
CA ASN A 349 20.75 12.97 2.26
C ASN A 349 19.59 13.29 3.21
N VAL A 350 19.90 14.06 4.24
CA VAL A 350 18.87 14.74 5.03
C VAL A 350 18.28 15.85 4.17
N LEU A 351 16.95 15.89 4.09
CA LEU A 351 16.23 16.92 3.34
C LEU A 351 16.29 18.27 4.08
N ASP A 352 16.37 19.36 3.33
CA ASP A 352 16.52 20.73 3.83
C ASP A 352 15.39 21.10 4.78
N LEU A 353 14.17 20.64 4.49
CA LEU A 353 13.01 20.88 5.34
C LEU A 353 13.16 20.22 6.72
N ASP A 354 13.69 18.99 6.77
CA ASP A 354 13.96 18.30 8.03
C ASP A 354 15.13 18.93 8.79
N PHE A 355 16.15 19.37 8.06
CA PHE A 355 17.28 20.10 8.63
C PHE A 355 16.83 21.42 9.25
N SER A 356 16.01 22.20 8.53
CA SER A 356 15.43 23.46 8.98
C SER A 356 14.49 23.26 10.18
N ARG A 357 13.57 22.30 10.12
CA ARG A 357 12.63 21.98 11.22
C ARG A 357 13.36 21.53 12.48
N ALA A 358 14.42 20.73 12.35
CA ALA A 358 15.22 20.30 13.51
C ALA A 358 15.92 21.48 14.21
N ASN A 359 16.27 22.53 13.46
CA ASN A 359 17.04 23.67 13.97
C ASN A 359 16.21 24.93 14.22
N THR A 360 14.90 24.88 13.94
CA THR A 360 13.96 25.91 14.37
C THR A 360 13.68 25.76 15.87
N LEU A 361 13.67 26.87 16.60
CA LEU A 361 13.29 26.89 18.02
C LEU A 361 11.84 26.37 18.18
N PRO A 362 11.57 25.47 19.14
CA PRO A 362 10.21 25.01 19.44
C PRO A 362 9.27 26.21 19.66
N SER A 363 8.09 26.20 19.01
CA SER A 363 7.11 27.28 19.12
C SER A 363 6.34 27.26 20.43
N ASP A 364 6.20 26.08 21.05
CA ASP A 364 5.58 25.91 22.34
C ASP A 364 6.63 25.89 23.45
N TYR A 365 6.35 26.63 24.51
CA TYR A 365 7.09 26.63 25.78
C TYR A 365 6.83 25.30 26.52
N ASP A 366 7.08 24.16 25.87
CA ASP A 366 7.09 22.89 26.57
C ASP A 366 8.45 22.72 27.25
N THR A 367 8.41 22.67 28.58
CA THR A 367 9.62 22.67 29.41
C THR A 367 10.51 21.46 29.16
N ASP A 368 9.96 20.36 28.64
CA ASP A 368 10.72 19.17 28.26
C ASP A 368 11.47 19.35 26.93
N LEU A 369 10.84 19.92 25.91
CA LEU A 369 11.43 20.23 24.60
C LEU A 369 12.53 21.28 24.72
N GLU A 370 12.32 22.34 25.51
CA GLU A 370 13.36 23.32 25.80
C GLU A 370 14.56 22.67 26.51
N SER A 371 14.33 21.75 27.46
CA SER A 371 15.42 21.08 28.19
C SER A 371 16.29 20.19 27.28
N VAL A 372 15.67 19.54 26.28
CA VAL A 372 16.37 18.74 25.27
C VAL A 372 17.11 19.64 24.30
N TRP A 373 16.45 20.69 23.79
CA TRP A 373 17.01 21.58 22.76
C TRP A 373 18.16 22.45 23.27
N SER A 374 18.08 22.88 24.54
CA SER A 374 19.08 23.70 25.22
C SER A 374 20.28 22.92 25.77
N ASN A 375 20.33 21.59 25.61
CA ASN A 375 21.42 20.76 26.07
C ASN A 375 22.45 20.46 24.95
N PRO A 376 23.50 21.28 24.78
CA PRO A 376 24.49 21.09 23.72
C PRO A 376 25.26 19.77 23.86
N ASN A 377 25.37 19.19 25.07
CA ASN A 377 26.04 17.90 25.26
C ASN A 377 25.30 16.74 24.61
N LEU A 378 23.98 16.88 24.37
CA LEU A 378 23.19 15.86 23.67
C LEU A 378 23.53 15.80 22.18
N PHE A 379 24.05 16.90 21.62
CA PHE A 379 24.31 17.08 20.19
C PHE A 379 25.80 17.26 19.86
N ALA A 380 26.69 17.36 20.84
CA ALA A 380 28.12 17.41 20.61
C ALA A 380 28.68 16.03 20.22
N ASP A 381 29.74 16.00 19.40
CA ASP A 381 30.50 14.79 19.12
C ASP A 381 31.81 14.79 19.92
N GLY A 382 31.80 14.13 21.07
CA GLY A 382 32.91 14.13 22.01
C GLY A 382 33.21 15.54 22.55
N ASN A 383 34.26 16.17 22.04
CA ASN A 383 34.66 17.54 22.42
C ASN A 383 34.34 18.58 21.33
N ASP A 384 33.68 18.18 20.23
CA ASP A 384 33.28 19.11 19.16
C ASP A 384 31.91 19.72 19.46
N PHE A 385 31.93 20.99 19.84
CA PHE A 385 30.78 21.84 20.10
C PHE A 385 30.57 22.89 19.00
N SER A 386 31.13 22.68 17.80
CA SER A 386 30.88 23.57 16.68
C SER A 386 29.38 23.58 16.32
N TRP A 387 28.90 24.74 15.85
CA TRP A 387 27.51 24.90 15.44
C TRP A 387 27.10 23.90 14.35
N GLU A 388 27.97 23.63 13.40
CA GLU A 388 27.75 22.65 12.32
C GLU A 388 27.53 21.24 12.88
N THR A 389 28.35 20.81 13.84
CA THR A 389 28.21 19.50 14.49
C THR A 389 26.91 19.41 15.29
N ILE A 390 26.56 20.46 16.04
CA ILE A 390 25.33 20.51 16.83
C ILE A 390 24.09 20.42 15.93
N GLU A 391 24.01 21.23 14.86
CA GLU A 391 22.84 21.25 13.97
C GLU A 391 22.64 19.92 13.25
N LYS A 392 23.73 19.30 12.77
CA LYS A 392 23.70 17.98 12.14
C LYS A 392 23.25 16.90 13.12
N ASN A 393 23.84 16.87 14.31
CA ASN A 393 23.51 15.84 15.31
C ASN A 393 22.10 16.01 15.87
N ARG A 394 21.57 17.24 15.93
CA ARG A 394 20.18 17.49 16.28
C ARG A 394 19.22 16.91 15.26
N ASN A 395 19.51 17.07 13.97
CA ASN A 395 18.69 16.42 12.94
C ASN A 395 18.73 14.88 13.07
N ILE A 396 19.91 14.29 13.25
CA ILE A 396 20.07 12.83 13.47
C ILE A 396 19.29 12.38 14.71
N TYR A 397 19.30 13.17 15.79
CA TYR A 397 18.55 12.88 17.01
C TYR A 397 17.05 12.78 16.72
N TYR A 398 16.45 13.80 16.09
CA TYR A 398 15.01 13.77 15.76
C TYR A 398 14.67 12.69 14.73
N GLN A 399 15.58 12.40 13.80
CA GLN A 399 15.42 11.29 12.86
C GLN A 399 15.33 9.94 13.59
N LYS A 400 16.18 9.71 14.61
CA LYS A 400 16.12 8.50 15.44
C LYS A 400 14.84 8.39 16.25
N GLN A 401 14.34 9.49 16.80
CA GLN A 401 13.09 9.48 17.55
C GLN A 401 11.92 9.10 16.64
N ALA A 402 11.77 9.76 15.49
CA ALA A 402 10.76 9.40 14.51
C ALA A 402 10.92 7.96 14.01
N ALA A 403 12.15 7.47 13.81
CA ALA A 403 12.37 6.07 13.43
C ALA A 403 11.87 5.07 14.48
N ASN A 404 12.05 5.36 15.78
CA ASN A 404 11.54 4.50 16.86
C ASN A 404 10.00 4.49 16.90
N GLU A 405 9.37 5.66 16.74
CA GLU A 405 7.92 5.79 16.70
C GLU A 405 7.33 5.05 15.48
N ILE A 406 7.86 5.33 14.28
CA ILE A 406 7.48 4.65 13.04
C ILE A 406 7.69 3.14 13.16
N CYS A 407 8.80 2.67 13.73
CA CYS A 407 9.03 1.23 13.90
C CYS A 407 7.94 0.57 14.76
N THR A 408 7.54 1.24 15.84
CA THR A 408 6.47 0.74 16.73
C THR A 408 5.13 0.69 15.98
N GLU A 409 4.79 1.74 15.22
CA GLU A 409 3.56 1.77 14.43
C GLU A 409 3.56 0.76 13.27
N VAL A 410 4.70 0.56 12.61
CA VAL A 410 4.90 -0.45 11.57
C VAL A 410 4.61 -1.85 12.12
N GLU A 411 5.16 -2.20 13.29
CA GLU A 411 4.91 -3.50 13.94
C GLU A 411 3.42 -3.69 14.24
N GLN A 412 2.75 -2.66 14.77
CA GLN A 412 1.32 -2.70 15.04
C GLN A 412 0.50 -2.82 13.75
N THR A 413 0.86 -2.07 12.71
CA THR A 413 0.22 -2.08 11.40
C THR A 413 0.30 -3.47 10.78
N ILE A 414 1.49 -4.07 10.77
CA ILE A 414 1.73 -5.44 10.27
C ILE A 414 0.91 -6.46 11.06
N SER A 415 0.86 -6.33 12.39
CA SER A 415 0.05 -7.21 13.25
C SER A 415 -1.44 -7.12 12.92
N LEU A 416 -1.97 -5.91 12.73
CA LEU A 416 -3.37 -5.66 12.41
C LEU A 416 -3.76 -6.21 11.03
N ILE A 417 -2.96 -5.94 9.99
CA ILE A 417 -3.25 -6.49 8.65
C ILE A 417 -3.10 -8.01 8.62
N SER A 418 -2.15 -8.58 9.37
CA SER A 418 -1.99 -10.04 9.49
C SER A 418 -3.21 -10.67 10.15
N SER A 419 -3.73 -10.05 11.22
CA SER A 419 -4.97 -10.47 11.88
C SER A 419 -6.17 -10.42 10.92
N ALA A 420 -6.30 -9.33 10.16
CA ALA A 420 -7.36 -9.15 9.17
C ALA A 420 -7.33 -10.24 8.09
N LEU A 421 -6.14 -10.56 7.57
CA LEU A 421 -5.96 -11.59 6.53
C LEU A 421 -6.17 -13.01 7.08
N ASN A 422 -5.70 -13.28 8.29
CA ASN A 422 -5.80 -14.61 8.91
C ASN A 422 -7.25 -15.06 9.14
N ILE A 423 -8.20 -14.13 9.29
CA ILE A 423 -9.65 -14.44 9.37
C ILE A 423 -10.14 -15.20 8.13
N HIS A 424 -9.52 -14.95 6.98
CA HIS A 424 -9.94 -15.48 5.68
C HIS A 424 -9.12 -16.69 5.21
N LEU A 425 -8.04 -17.05 5.92
CA LEU A 425 -7.21 -18.20 5.56
C LEU A 425 -7.81 -19.50 6.10
N ASN A 426 -8.02 -20.46 5.19
CA ASN A 426 -8.44 -21.82 5.51
C ASN A 426 -7.24 -22.78 5.57
N LEU A 427 -7.47 -23.97 6.10
CA LEU A 427 -6.46 -25.04 6.14
C LEU A 427 -5.85 -25.30 4.75
N ASP A 428 -4.52 -25.39 4.71
CA ASP A 428 -3.67 -25.54 3.52
C ASP A 428 -3.71 -24.35 2.55
N GLN A 429 -4.15 -23.18 2.99
CA GLN A 429 -4.00 -21.92 2.25
C GLN A 429 -2.80 -21.13 2.77
N SER A 430 -2.09 -20.51 1.83
CA SER A 430 -0.97 -19.61 2.08
C SER A 430 -1.19 -18.29 1.35
N LEU A 431 -0.76 -17.20 1.97
CA LEU A 431 -0.69 -15.87 1.36
C LEU A 431 0.71 -15.30 1.59
N THR A 432 1.27 -14.75 0.53
CA THR A 432 2.53 -14.01 0.59
C THR A 432 2.30 -12.58 0.13
N ILE A 433 2.78 -11.62 0.90
CA ILE A 433 2.86 -10.22 0.51
C ILE A 433 4.35 -9.86 0.48
N ASN A 434 4.78 -9.37 -0.68
CA ASN A 434 6.16 -8.98 -0.92
C ASN A 434 6.21 -7.50 -1.29
N THR A 435 6.99 -6.73 -0.55
CA THR A 435 7.27 -5.32 -0.83
C THR A 435 8.78 -5.11 -0.90
N SER A 436 9.22 -3.88 -1.17
CA SER A 436 10.65 -3.57 -1.23
C SER A 436 11.41 -3.87 0.07
N SER A 437 10.75 -3.76 1.23
CA SER A 437 11.40 -3.79 2.54
C SER A 437 10.69 -4.69 3.56
N ILE A 438 9.55 -5.28 3.21
CA ILE A 438 8.76 -6.16 4.06
C ILE A 438 8.39 -7.43 3.28
N PHE A 439 8.71 -8.58 3.86
CA PHE A 439 8.22 -9.88 3.41
C PHE A 439 7.25 -10.43 4.47
N MET A 440 6.04 -10.77 4.07
CA MET A 440 5.05 -11.43 4.92
C MET A 440 4.60 -12.74 4.28
N SER A 441 4.59 -13.81 5.08
CA SER A 441 4.03 -15.10 4.69
C SER A 441 3.11 -15.58 5.80
N MET A 442 1.86 -15.84 5.45
CA MET A 442 0.84 -16.39 6.35
C MET A 442 0.36 -17.72 5.77
N GLU A 443 0.28 -18.74 6.61
CA GLU A 443 -0.16 -20.07 6.21
C GLU A 443 -0.94 -20.72 7.34
N THR A 444 -2.09 -21.30 7.03
CA THR A 444 -2.85 -22.11 7.98
C THR A 444 -2.59 -23.58 7.66
N ILE A 445 -1.81 -24.26 8.49
CA ILE A 445 -1.45 -25.68 8.27
C ILE A 445 -1.88 -26.57 9.44
N SER A 446 -1.94 -27.87 9.17
CA SER A 446 -1.98 -28.86 10.24
C SER A 446 -0.69 -28.82 11.05
N VAL A 447 -0.81 -28.99 12.37
CA VAL A 447 0.31 -29.10 13.31
C VAL A 447 1.32 -30.17 12.88
N ASP A 448 0.84 -31.29 12.33
CA ASP A 448 1.68 -32.38 11.83
C ASP A 448 2.56 -31.98 10.64
N SER A 449 2.18 -30.92 9.92
CA SER A 449 2.92 -30.39 8.75
C SER A 449 3.95 -29.32 9.11
N LEU A 450 4.09 -28.96 10.39
CA LEU A 450 5.01 -27.91 10.85
C LEU A 450 6.47 -28.38 10.93
N SER A 451 6.71 -29.68 11.20
CA SER A 451 8.06 -30.23 11.29
C SER A 451 8.81 -30.07 9.97
N ASN A 452 10.04 -29.52 10.03
CA ASN A 452 10.90 -29.24 8.86
C ASN A 452 10.30 -28.29 7.81
N LYS A 453 9.23 -27.56 8.12
CA LYS A 453 8.65 -26.59 7.19
C LYS A 453 9.68 -25.50 6.88
N SER A 454 9.94 -25.25 5.60
CA SER A 454 10.66 -24.06 5.14
C SER A 454 9.68 -23.00 4.64
N VAL A 455 9.96 -21.76 5.02
CA VAL A 455 9.39 -20.56 4.42
C VAL A 455 10.52 -19.90 3.66
N GLU A 456 10.48 -20.03 2.33
CA GLU A 456 11.38 -19.31 1.43
C GLU A 456 10.99 -17.83 1.44
N GLN A 457 11.96 -16.95 1.67
CA GLN A 457 11.78 -15.51 1.60
C GLN A 457 12.24 -14.99 0.23
N ILE A 458 12.42 -13.68 0.14
CA ILE A 458 13.02 -13.02 -1.01
C ILE A 458 14.50 -13.40 -1.11
N GLY A 459 14.97 -13.78 -2.31
CA GLY A 459 16.36 -14.17 -2.55
C GLY A 459 16.68 -15.58 -2.05
N GLU A 460 17.85 -15.77 -1.43
CA GLU A 460 18.27 -17.06 -0.85
C GLU A 460 17.98 -17.18 0.66
N ALA A 461 17.24 -16.21 1.24
CA ALA A 461 16.87 -16.24 2.64
C ALA A 461 15.73 -17.24 2.89
N ARG A 462 15.86 -18.05 3.94
CA ARG A 462 14.83 -19.01 4.35
C ARG A 462 14.70 -19.08 5.86
N ILE A 463 13.46 -19.21 6.35
CA ILE A 463 13.19 -19.63 7.72
C ILE A 463 12.86 -21.12 7.68
N GLN A 464 13.55 -21.91 8.50
CA GLN A 464 13.30 -23.35 8.58
C GLN A 464 12.89 -23.71 10.00
N MET A 465 11.72 -24.33 10.13
CA MET A 465 11.25 -24.89 11.38
C MET A 465 12.06 -26.15 11.75
N PRO A 466 12.33 -26.40 13.04
CA PRO A 466 13.08 -27.58 13.45
C PRO A 466 12.32 -28.88 13.12
N SER A 467 13.07 -29.96 12.92
CA SER A 467 12.51 -31.31 12.70
C SER A 467 11.84 -31.90 13.95
N ASN A 468 12.23 -31.44 15.14
CA ASN A 468 11.93 -32.03 16.45
C ASN A 468 10.91 -31.20 17.25
N LEU A 469 9.89 -30.66 16.60
CA LEU A 469 8.80 -29.96 17.28
C LEU A 469 7.97 -30.96 18.10
N GLN A 470 7.95 -30.78 19.42
CA GLN A 470 7.09 -31.55 20.33
C GLN A 470 5.86 -30.73 20.71
N PHE A 471 4.67 -31.32 20.54
CA PHE A 471 3.40 -30.66 20.83
C PHE A 471 2.84 -31.17 22.17
N SER A 472 2.74 -30.28 23.15
CA SER A 472 1.99 -30.56 24.38
C SER A 472 0.54 -30.11 24.20
N ALA A 473 -0.37 -31.07 24.07
CA ALA A 473 -1.82 -30.82 23.97
C ALA A 473 -2.45 -30.45 25.34
N THR A 474 -1.87 -29.47 26.04
CA THR A 474 -2.41 -28.96 27.32
C THR A 474 -2.90 -27.53 27.12
N ASN A 475 -4.24 -27.34 27.05
CA ASN A 475 -5.13 -26.15 27.15
C ASN A 475 -4.65 -24.69 26.91
N SER A 476 -3.39 -24.42 26.67
CA SER A 476 -2.80 -23.16 26.25
C SER A 476 -1.83 -23.50 25.12
N SER A 477 -2.14 -22.99 23.94
CA SER A 477 -1.38 -23.06 22.69
C SER A 477 0.03 -22.45 22.81
N SER A 478 0.91 -23.07 23.60
CA SER A 478 2.32 -22.71 23.69
C SER A 478 3.16 -23.75 22.97
N LEU A 479 3.90 -23.31 21.96
CA LEU A 479 4.82 -24.12 21.18
C LEU A 479 6.22 -23.98 21.80
N SER A 480 6.77 -25.05 22.37
CA SER A 480 8.14 -25.06 22.89
C SER A 480 9.07 -25.60 21.82
N VAL A 481 9.94 -24.74 21.29
CA VAL A 481 11.08 -25.13 20.45
C VAL A 481 12.23 -25.49 21.38
N GLN A 482 12.78 -26.71 21.27
CA GLN A 482 13.90 -27.17 22.08
C GLN A 482 15.23 -27.05 21.32
#